data_AF-Q9FXJ4-F1
#
_entry.id   AF-Q9FXJ4-F1
#
_cell.length_a   1.000
_cell.length_b   1.000
_cell.length_c   1.000
_cell.angle_alpha   90.00
_cell.angle_beta   90.00
_cell.angle_gamma   90.00
#
_symmetry.space_group_name_H-M   'P 1'
#
loop_
_entity.id
_entity.type
_entity.pdbx_description
1 polymer ?
#
loop_
_entity_poly.entity_id
_entity_poly.type
_entity_poly.pdbx_seq_one_letter_code
_entity_poly.pdbx_strand_id
1 'polypeptide(L)'
;MPSFNSSGNLAVAVALLFAGALYFYFSSITVSDPMSDLLHNVETRWTEYPVDELEAVLDKAAMGNNKTVIIAMVNKAYVEEVEGGRTMLDLFLESFWEGEGTRPLLDHLMLVAADQTSYDRCLFRRLHCYKMDTDGVDLEGEKVYMSKDFIEMMWRRTHLLLDVLSRGYNLTFTDTDVMWLRSPFPRLSYNESLDMQISVDSIGLVGGHLINTGFYHVRSNNKTISLFQKWYDMRLKSTGMKEQDVLKSLLDSGFFNQLGLNVGFLNTTEFSGFCQDSHDMGVVTTVHANCCRHILAKISDLTLVLRDWKRYKASHVNSNWSPHVECGRSWSDTHYIPKL
;
A
#
# COMPACT_ATOMS: atom_id res chain seq x y z
N MET A 1 55.99 -13.23 68.86
CA MET A 1 55.56 -12.17 67.92
C MET A 1 55.89 -12.66 66.52
N PRO A 2 54.91 -13.05 65.68
CA PRO A 2 55.22 -13.58 64.37
C PRO A 2 55.57 -12.43 63.43
N SER A 3 56.78 -12.48 62.88
CA SER A 3 57.28 -11.60 61.83
C SER A 3 56.40 -11.73 60.59
N PHE A 4 55.67 -10.68 60.24
CA PHE A 4 54.96 -10.57 58.98
C PHE A 4 55.98 -10.57 57.84
N ASN A 5 56.05 -11.69 57.12
CA ASN A 5 57.00 -11.90 56.03
C ASN A 5 56.49 -11.19 54.76
N SER A 6 56.63 -9.87 54.73
CA SER A 6 56.23 -8.98 53.63
C SER A 6 56.93 -9.29 52.29
N SER A 7 58.04 -10.04 52.32
CA SER A 7 58.79 -10.45 51.13
C SER A 7 58.09 -11.55 50.33
N GLY A 8 57.37 -12.47 51.00
CA GLY A 8 56.67 -13.58 50.34
C GLY A 8 55.50 -13.10 49.47
N ASN A 9 54.71 -12.15 49.97
CA ASN A 9 53.56 -11.63 49.23
C ASN A 9 53.99 -10.76 48.03
N LEU A 10 55.11 -10.04 48.14
CA LEU A 10 55.65 -9.26 47.02
C LEU A 10 56.22 -10.19 45.93
N ALA A 11 56.92 -11.27 46.31
CA ALA A 11 57.45 -12.24 45.36
C ALA A 11 56.33 -12.95 44.58
N VAL A 12 55.23 -13.30 45.23
CA VAL A 12 54.06 -13.91 44.58
C VAL A 12 53.38 -12.91 43.63
N ALA A 13 53.23 -11.64 44.03
CA ALA A 13 52.65 -10.62 43.17
C ALA A 13 53.50 -10.34 41.92
N VAL A 14 54.83 -10.30 42.05
CA VAL A 14 55.74 -10.14 40.91
C VAL A 14 55.72 -11.36 40.00
N ALA A 15 55.68 -12.58 40.56
CA ALA A 15 55.57 -13.81 39.77
C ALA A 15 54.25 -13.87 38.97
N LEU A 16 53.13 -13.44 39.57
CA LEU A 16 51.84 -13.37 38.88
C LEU A 16 51.82 -12.30 37.78
N LEU A 17 52.45 -11.14 38.00
CA LEU A 17 52.60 -10.11 36.97
C LEU A 17 53.48 -10.58 35.80
N PHE A 18 54.57 -11.29 36.08
CA PHE A 18 55.40 -11.90 35.04
C PHE A 18 54.68 -13.01 34.29
N ALA A 19 53.94 -13.87 34.99
CA ALA A 19 53.12 -14.91 34.35
C ALA A 19 52.00 -14.31 33.49
N GLY A 20 51.36 -13.22 33.96
CA GLY A 20 50.37 -12.47 33.19
C GLY A 20 50.98 -11.80 31.96
N ALA A 21 52.15 -11.16 32.09
CA ALA A 21 52.85 -10.53 30.97
C ALA A 21 53.33 -11.57 29.95
N LEU A 22 53.84 -12.73 30.39
CA LEU A 22 54.19 -13.85 29.51
C LEU A 22 52.95 -14.44 28.84
N TYR A 23 51.84 -14.58 29.55
CA TYR A 23 50.58 -15.02 28.97
C TYR A 23 50.09 -14.04 27.89
N PHE A 24 50.12 -12.74 28.13
CA PHE A 24 49.78 -11.74 27.11
C PHE A 24 50.77 -11.74 25.94
N TYR A 25 52.07 -11.90 26.19
CA TYR A 25 53.09 -11.95 25.15
C TYR A 25 52.94 -13.20 24.27
N PHE A 26 52.73 -14.38 24.87
CA PHE A 26 52.52 -15.64 24.13
C PHE A 26 51.11 -15.74 23.52
N SER A 27 50.10 -15.09 24.10
CA SER A 27 48.76 -14.97 23.48
C SER A 27 48.76 -13.98 22.32
N SER A 28 49.70 -13.04 22.28
CA SER A 28 49.94 -12.14 21.14
C SER A 28 50.82 -12.79 20.07
N ILE A 29 51.55 -13.84 20.42
CA ILE A 29 52.22 -14.75 19.48
C ILE A 29 51.25 -15.89 19.17
N THR A 30 50.05 -15.53 18.71
CA THR A 30 49.29 -16.44 17.86
C THR A 30 50.09 -16.61 16.59
N VAL A 31 50.67 -17.81 16.47
CA VAL A 31 51.11 -18.47 15.24
C VAL A 31 50.33 -17.89 14.07
N SER A 32 51.05 -17.30 13.11
CA SER A 32 50.53 -16.92 11.81
C SER A 32 49.87 -18.13 11.18
N ASP A 33 48.57 -18.29 11.42
CA ASP A 33 47.76 -19.33 10.85
C ASP A 33 47.69 -19.02 9.35
N PRO A 34 48.23 -19.87 8.46
CA PRO A 34 48.27 -19.59 7.02
C PRO A 34 46.89 -19.35 6.41
N MET A 35 45.83 -19.65 7.17
CA MET A 35 44.44 -19.41 6.82
C MET A 35 43.95 -17.98 7.09
N SER A 36 44.60 -17.21 7.99
CA SER A 36 44.23 -15.81 8.26
C SER A 36 44.72 -14.86 7.16
N ASP A 37 45.89 -15.10 6.57
CA ASP A 37 46.36 -14.37 5.38
C ASP A 37 45.61 -14.79 4.11
N LEU A 38 45.03 -15.99 4.09
CA LEU A 38 44.10 -16.40 3.04
C LEU A 38 42.75 -15.68 3.18
N LEU A 39 42.24 -15.49 4.41
CA LEU A 39 41.01 -14.74 4.69
C LEU A 39 41.17 -13.22 4.52
N HIS A 40 42.37 -12.66 4.72
CA HIS A 40 42.64 -11.25 4.42
C HIS A 40 42.86 -10.96 2.92
N ASN A 41 43.13 -11.99 2.11
CA ASN A 41 43.17 -11.89 0.64
C ASN A 41 41.92 -12.45 -0.05
N VAL A 42 40.94 -12.96 0.71
CA VAL A 42 39.57 -12.92 0.24
C VAL A 42 39.10 -11.49 0.50
N GLU A 43 39.35 -10.61 -0.47
CA GLU A 43 38.36 -9.57 -0.77
C GLU A 43 37.05 -10.34 -0.96
N THR A 44 36.31 -10.54 0.13
CA THR A 44 34.88 -10.71 0.04
C THR A 44 34.43 -9.38 -0.51
N ARG A 45 34.47 -9.26 -1.84
CA ARG A 45 33.38 -8.64 -2.57
C ARG A 45 32.14 -9.34 -2.02
N TRP A 46 31.63 -8.79 -0.92
CA TRP A 46 30.20 -8.72 -0.74
C TRP A 46 29.74 -8.02 -2.01
N THR A 47 29.43 -8.82 -3.04
CA THR A 47 28.47 -8.39 -4.03
C THR A 47 27.25 -8.08 -3.19
N GLU A 48 27.12 -6.82 -2.84
CA GLU A 48 25.90 -6.25 -2.28
C GLU A 48 24.86 -6.52 -3.36
N TYR A 49 24.21 -7.67 -3.25
CA TYR A 49 23.12 -8.01 -4.15
C TYR A 49 22.12 -6.88 -3.94
N PRO A 50 21.71 -6.18 -5.01
CA PRO A 50 20.76 -5.09 -4.86
C PRO A 50 19.57 -5.63 -4.10
N VAL A 51 19.33 -5.05 -2.91
CA VAL A 51 18.23 -5.46 -2.05
C VAL A 51 16.97 -5.19 -2.85
N ASP A 52 16.17 -6.22 -3.07
CA ASP A 52 14.86 -6.05 -3.66
C ASP A 52 13.95 -5.38 -2.62
N GLU A 53 13.94 -4.04 -2.67
CA GLU A 53 13.22 -3.22 -1.71
C GLU A 53 11.72 -3.53 -1.73
N LEU A 54 11.16 -3.84 -2.91
CA LEU A 54 9.74 -4.18 -3.03
C LEU A 54 9.46 -5.50 -2.31
N GLU A 55 10.25 -6.55 -2.56
CA GLU A 55 10.09 -7.84 -1.87
C GLU A 55 10.18 -7.68 -0.35
N ALA A 56 11.16 -6.91 0.13
CA ALA A 56 11.37 -6.69 1.56
C ALA A 56 10.19 -5.95 2.24
N VAL A 57 9.51 -5.05 1.53
CA VAL A 57 8.33 -4.35 2.03
C VAL A 57 7.10 -5.26 1.96
N LEU A 58 6.93 -6.02 0.88
CA LEU A 58 5.85 -6.98 0.71
C LEU A 58 5.87 -8.07 1.80
N ASP A 59 7.04 -8.63 2.09
CA ASP A 59 7.21 -9.65 3.15
C ASP A 59 6.77 -9.12 4.53
N LYS A 60 7.03 -7.83 4.82
CA LYS A 60 6.63 -7.20 6.09
C LYS A 60 5.14 -6.88 6.16
N ALA A 61 4.52 -6.54 5.03
CA ALA A 61 3.10 -6.18 4.96
C ALA A 61 2.18 -7.40 4.78
N ALA A 62 2.71 -8.55 4.37
CA ALA A 62 1.92 -9.73 4.04
C ALA A 62 1.09 -10.28 5.23
N MET A 63 -0.19 -10.57 4.96
CA MET A 63 -1.12 -11.21 5.89
C MET A 63 -0.87 -12.72 5.98
N GLY A 64 -0.15 -13.14 7.01
CA GLY A 64 0.04 -14.54 7.38
C GLY A 64 0.50 -15.42 6.20
N ASN A 65 0.01 -16.66 6.13
CA ASN A 65 0.41 -17.62 5.10
C ASN A 65 -0.23 -17.34 3.73
N ASN A 66 -1.26 -16.50 3.65
CA ASN A 66 -1.96 -16.23 2.39
C ASN A 66 -1.23 -15.19 1.53
N LYS A 67 -0.14 -14.58 2.03
CA LYS A 67 0.65 -13.54 1.32
C LYS A 67 -0.21 -12.42 0.73
N THR A 68 -1.32 -12.04 1.38
CA THR A 68 -2.16 -10.91 0.94
C THR A 68 -1.60 -9.60 1.46
N VAL A 69 -1.45 -8.60 0.61
CA VAL A 69 -1.03 -7.23 0.99
C VAL A 69 -2.13 -6.24 0.62
N ILE A 70 -2.43 -5.28 1.50
CA ILE A 70 -3.31 -4.15 1.18
C ILE A 70 -2.42 -3.05 0.60
N ILE A 71 -2.74 -2.57 -0.60
CA ILE A 71 -1.90 -1.62 -1.33
C ILE A 71 -2.71 -0.36 -1.61
N ALA A 72 -2.19 0.79 -1.21
CA ALA A 72 -2.72 2.09 -1.60
C ALA A 72 -1.58 2.94 -2.19
N MET A 73 -1.92 3.81 -3.15
CA MET A 73 -0.95 4.71 -3.78
C MET A 73 -1.27 6.17 -3.43
N VAL A 74 -0.22 6.94 -3.15
CA VAL A 74 -0.32 8.36 -2.83
C VAL A 74 0.74 9.17 -3.57
N ASN A 75 0.44 10.45 -3.77
CA ASN A 75 1.42 11.47 -4.13
C ASN A 75 1.34 12.67 -3.17
N LYS A 76 2.18 13.68 -3.37
CA LYS A 76 2.28 14.90 -2.57
C LYS A 76 0.91 15.55 -2.33
N ALA A 77 0.08 15.67 -3.37
CA ALA A 77 -1.24 16.27 -3.23
C ALA A 77 -2.13 15.56 -2.18
N TYR A 78 -1.99 14.25 -2.03
CA TYR A 78 -2.74 13.43 -1.06
C TYR A 78 -2.18 13.48 0.36
N VAL A 79 -0.94 13.91 0.56
CA VAL A 79 -0.24 13.88 1.85
C VAL A 79 0.07 15.24 2.46
N GLU A 80 0.01 16.31 1.67
CA GLU A 80 0.15 17.67 2.17
C GLU A 80 -1.20 18.21 2.64
N GLU A 81 -1.15 19.09 3.64
CA GLU A 81 -2.35 19.75 4.17
C GLU A 81 -2.96 20.69 3.13
N VAL A 82 -4.26 20.90 3.29
CA VAL A 82 -5.05 21.92 2.60
C VAL A 82 -5.82 22.70 3.66
N GLU A 83 -6.33 23.88 3.31
CA GLU A 83 -7.07 24.75 4.23
C GLU A 83 -8.03 23.94 5.11
N GLY A 84 -7.81 23.96 6.43
CA GLY A 84 -8.56 23.13 7.40
C GLY A 84 -7.78 21.99 8.04
N GLY A 85 -6.54 21.71 7.60
CA GLY A 85 -5.56 20.92 8.34
C GLY A 85 -5.74 19.39 8.28
N ARG A 86 -6.48 18.86 7.29
CA ARG A 86 -6.53 17.41 7.03
C ARG A 86 -6.10 17.09 5.61
N THR A 87 -5.39 15.98 5.47
CA THR A 87 -4.95 15.43 4.18
C THR A 87 -5.85 14.26 3.77
N MET A 88 -5.82 13.87 2.50
CA MET A 88 -6.54 12.68 2.06
C MET A 88 -6.00 11.42 2.75
N LEU A 89 -4.68 11.33 2.94
CA LEU A 89 -4.06 10.25 3.69
C LEU A 89 -4.54 10.23 5.17
N ASP A 90 -4.78 11.39 5.79
CA ASP A 90 -5.30 11.44 7.15
C ASP A 90 -6.71 10.85 7.24
N LEU A 91 -7.60 11.22 6.30
CA LEU A 91 -8.96 10.65 6.24
C LEU A 91 -8.91 9.14 5.96
N PHE A 92 -8.06 8.72 5.02
CA PHE A 92 -7.85 7.30 4.70
C PHE A 92 -7.48 6.52 5.95
N LEU A 93 -6.44 6.94 6.66
CA LEU A 93 -5.98 6.25 7.86
C LEU A 93 -7.01 6.36 8.99
N GLU A 94 -7.64 7.52 9.20
CA GLU A 94 -8.72 7.71 10.17
C GLU A 94 -9.86 6.71 9.95
N SER A 95 -10.19 6.39 8.70
CA SER A 95 -11.22 5.38 8.40
C SER A 95 -10.86 3.99 8.95
N PHE A 96 -9.60 3.55 8.88
CA PHE A 96 -9.16 2.29 9.50
C PHE A 96 -9.24 2.33 11.03
N TRP A 97 -9.03 3.49 11.65
CA TRP A 97 -9.18 3.63 13.10
C TRP A 97 -10.64 3.60 13.54
N GLU A 98 -11.53 4.13 12.70
CA GLU A 98 -12.94 4.30 13.00
C GLU A 98 -13.81 3.13 12.50
N GLY A 99 -13.29 2.29 11.61
CA GLY A 99 -14.01 1.15 11.07
C GLY A 99 -14.08 -0.05 12.02
N GLU A 100 -15.04 -0.92 11.77
CA GLU A 100 -15.23 -2.17 12.52
C GLU A 100 -14.30 -3.25 11.98
N GLY A 101 -13.36 -3.69 12.81
CA GLY A 101 -12.40 -4.75 12.44
C GLY A 101 -11.35 -4.33 11.41
N THR A 102 -11.22 -3.03 11.10
CA THR A 102 -10.26 -2.51 10.12
C THR A 102 -8.92 -2.13 10.75
N ARG A 103 -8.88 -1.73 12.01
CA ARG A 103 -7.64 -1.27 12.68
C ARG A 103 -6.44 -2.24 12.55
N PRO A 104 -6.58 -3.57 12.76
CA PRO A 104 -5.46 -4.50 12.59
C PRO A 104 -4.93 -4.59 11.15
N LEU A 105 -5.73 -4.16 10.17
CA LEU A 105 -5.34 -4.20 8.75
C LEU A 105 -4.28 -3.15 8.41
N LEU A 106 -4.06 -2.14 9.27
CA LEU A 106 -2.98 -1.17 9.11
C LEU A 106 -1.60 -1.82 9.16
N ASP A 107 -1.44 -2.93 9.88
CA ASP A 107 -0.19 -3.71 9.90
C ASP A 107 0.11 -4.40 8.56
N HIS A 108 -0.88 -4.43 7.66
CA HIS A 108 -0.83 -5.07 6.35
C HIS A 108 -0.97 -4.09 5.18
N LEU A 109 -0.94 -2.79 5.48
CA LEU A 109 -1.04 -1.71 4.52
C LEU A 109 0.36 -1.31 4.02
N MET A 110 0.61 -1.55 2.74
CA MET A 110 1.71 -0.96 1.99
C MET A 110 1.25 0.30 1.28
N LEU A 111 1.93 1.42 1.56
CA LEU A 111 1.75 2.68 0.86
C LEU A 111 2.81 2.82 -0.23
N VAL A 112 2.36 2.94 -1.47
CA VAL A 112 3.20 3.24 -2.63
C VAL A 112 3.24 4.75 -2.82
N ALA A 113 4.42 5.34 -2.64
CA ALA A 113 4.67 6.76 -2.84
C ALA A 113 5.11 7.04 -4.28
N ALA A 114 4.41 7.96 -4.95
CA ALA A 114 4.74 8.40 -6.31
C ALA A 114 5.86 9.46 -6.33
N ASP A 115 6.22 10.03 -5.18
CA ASP A 115 7.20 11.10 -5.04
C ASP A 115 7.91 11.07 -3.68
N GLN A 116 8.90 11.94 -3.49
CA GLN A 116 9.67 11.98 -2.24
C GLN A 116 8.86 12.48 -1.04
N THR A 117 8.00 13.49 -1.24
CA THR A 117 7.20 14.08 -0.14
C THR A 117 6.22 13.06 0.42
N SER A 118 5.55 12.31 -0.47
CA SER A 118 4.66 11.22 -0.06
C SER A 118 5.40 10.05 0.59
N TYR A 119 6.62 9.74 0.14
CA TYR A 119 7.48 8.73 0.77
C TYR A 119 7.89 9.14 2.19
N ASP A 120 8.35 10.39 2.38
CA ASP A 120 8.73 10.92 3.69
C ASP A 120 7.54 10.95 4.65
N ARG A 121 6.35 11.32 4.16
CA ARG A 121 5.12 11.25 4.96
C ARG A 121 4.80 9.82 5.36
N CYS A 122 4.94 8.85 4.46
CA CYS A 122 4.72 7.44 4.77
C CYS A 122 5.64 6.98 5.90
N LEU A 123 6.94 7.29 5.81
CA LEU A 123 7.92 6.97 6.84
C LEU A 123 7.58 7.64 8.18
N PHE A 124 7.19 8.91 8.15
CA PHE A 124 6.75 9.65 9.35
C PHE A 124 5.55 8.98 10.04
N ARG A 125 4.62 8.42 9.24
CA ARG A 125 3.45 7.68 9.74
C ARG A 125 3.76 6.24 10.14
N ARG A 126 5.00 5.77 9.96
CA ARG A 126 5.48 4.43 10.32
C ARG A 126 4.68 3.31 9.65
N LEU A 127 4.32 3.53 8.39
CA LEU A 127 3.66 2.52 7.55
C LEU A 127 4.73 1.69 6.80
N HIS A 128 4.28 0.66 6.07
CA HIS A 128 5.13 -0.03 5.10
C HIS A 128 5.21 0.82 3.83
N CYS A 129 6.39 1.33 3.50
CA CYS A 129 6.56 2.35 2.47
C CYS A 129 7.39 1.82 1.31
N TYR A 130 6.88 2.00 0.09
CA TYR A 130 7.62 1.74 -1.13
C TYR A 130 7.59 2.97 -2.03
N LYS A 131 8.74 3.41 -2.55
CA LYS A 131 8.80 4.52 -3.51
C LYS A 131 8.79 3.95 -4.92
N MET A 132 7.78 4.31 -5.70
CA MET A 132 7.65 3.86 -7.07
C MET A 132 8.68 4.56 -7.97
N ASP A 133 9.31 3.82 -8.88
CA ASP A 133 10.14 4.42 -9.91
C ASP A 133 9.27 5.20 -10.90
N THR A 134 9.62 6.46 -11.11
CA THR A 134 8.91 7.37 -12.02
C THR A 134 9.65 7.59 -13.34
N ASP A 135 10.84 7.01 -13.55
CA ASP A 135 11.71 7.26 -14.71
C ASP A 135 11.87 8.76 -15.05
N GLY A 136 11.85 9.63 -14.02
CA GLY A 136 11.94 11.08 -14.18
C GLY A 136 10.63 11.79 -14.55
N VAL A 137 9.48 11.12 -14.54
CA VAL A 137 8.16 11.77 -14.65
C VAL A 137 7.79 12.41 -13.31
N ASP A 138 7.47 13.71 -13.33
CA ASP A 138 6.98 14.42 -12.15
C ASP A 138 5.52 14.05 -11.85
N LEU A 139 5.33 13.29 -10.79
CA LEU A 139 4.03 12.83 -10.31
C LEU A 139 3.62 13.48 -8.97
N GLU A 140 4.29 14.54 -8.53
CA GLU A 140 4.06 15.19 -7.22
C GLU A 140 2.65 15.78 -7.11
N GLY A 141 2.28 16.68 -8.03
CA GLY A 141 1.03 17.44 -7.94
C GLY A 141 -0.25 16.62 -8.14
N GLU A 142 -1.39 17.23 -7.85
CA GLU A 142 -2.72 16.67 -8.07
C GLU A 142 -2.89 16.35 -9.55
N LYS A 143 -3.03 15.06 -9.84
CA LYS A 143 -3.30 14.61 -11.19
C LYS A 143 -4.79 14.61 -11.39
N VAL A 144 -5.32 15.75 -11.85
CA VAL A 144 -6.74 15.91 -12.17
C VAL A 144 -7.18 14.76 -13.06
N TYR A 145 -8.35 14.23 -12.76
CA TYR A 145 -8.97 13.14 -13.51
C TYR A 145 -8.84 13.34 -15.02
N MET A 146 -8.30 12.32 -15.72
CA MET A 146 -8.05 12.28 -17.17
C MET A 146 -6.94 13.20 -17.71
N SER A 147 -6.14 13.84 -16.85
CA SER A 147 -4.90 14.49 -17.31
C SER A 147 -3.89 13.45 -17.82
N LYS A 148 -2.93 13.88 -18.66
CA LYS A 148 -1.87 12.99 -19.19
C LYS A 148 -1.10 12.30 -18.06
N ASP A 149 -0.73 13.07 -17.04
CA ASP A 149 0.01 12.58 -15.89
C ASP A 149 -0.82 11.63 -15.02
N PHE A 150 -2.13 11.88 -14.90
CA PHE A 150 -3.05 10.93 -14.25
C PHE A 150 -3.01 9.58 -14.96
N ILE A 151 -3.13 9.57 -16.28
CA ILE A 151 -3.11 8.34 -17.08
C ILE A 151 -1.76 7.60 -16.92
N GLU A 152 -0.64 8.31 -16.98
CA GLU A 152 0.70 7.71 -16.78
C GLU A 152 0.85 7.12 -15.37
N MET A 153 0.44 7.85 -14.33
CA MET A 153 0.48 7.40 -12.94
C MET A 153 -0.30 6.10 -12.76
N MET A 154 -1.49 6.01 -13.36
CA MET A 154 -2.32 4.81 -13.25
C MET A 154 -1.73 3.61 -14.01
N TRP A 155 -1.05 3.82 -15.14
CA TRP A 155 -0.34 2.73 -15.83
C TRP A 155 0.85 2.23 -15.03
N ARG A 156 1.60 3.12 -14.37
CA ARG A 156 2.70 2.73 -13.47
C ARG A 156 2.18 1.94 -12.27
N ARG A 157 1.04 2.35 -11.69
CA ARG A 157 0.32 1.56 -10.68
C ARG A 157 0.03 0.16 -11.21
N THR A 158 -0.56 0.02 -12.40
CA THR A 158 -0.87 -1.29 -12.98
C THR A 158 0.38 -2.17 -13.16
N HIS A 159 1.51 -1.59 -13.56
CA HIS A 159 2.78 -2.30 -13.68
C HIS A 159 3.29 -2.81 -12.33
N LEU A 160 3.27 -1.96 -11.29
CA LEU A 160 3.69 -2.34 -9.95
C LEU A 160 2.83 -3.48 -9.41
N LEU A 161 1.52 -3.42 -9.59
CA LEU A 161 0.61 -4.48 -9.13
C LEU A 161 0.81 -5.79 -9.90
N LEU A 162 1.20 -5.73 -11.18
CA LEU A 162 1.63 -6.92 -11.93
C LEU A 162 2.90 -7.55 -11.32
N ASP A 163 3.89 -6.75 -10.93
CA ASP A 163 5.11 -7.26 -10.29
C ASP A 163 4.78 -7.94 -8.94
N VAL A 164 3.94 -7.30 -8.12
CA VAL A 164 3.42 -7.88 -6.86
C VAL A 164 2.76 -9.25 -7.09
N LEU A 165 1.86 -9.35 -8.08
CA LEU A 165 1.23 -10.63 -8.42
C LEU A 165 2.26 -11.66 -8.91
N SER A 166 3.21 -11.24 -9.72
CA SER A 166 4.25 -12.12 -10.29
C SER A 166 5.18 -12.71 -9.22
N ARG A 167 5.35 -12.00 -8.10
CA ARG A 167 6.09 -12.45 -6.91
C ARG A 167 5.30 -13.39 -5.99
N GLY A 168 4.05 -13.71 -6.35
CA GLY A 168 3.22 -14.65 -5.61
C GLY A 168 2.40 -14.04 -4.47
N TYR A 169 2.32 -12.70 -4.38
CA TYR A 169 1.47 -12.03 -3.39
C TYR A 169 0.06 -11.85 -3.92
N ASN A 170 -0.94 -12.15 -3.09
CA ASN A 170 -2.30 -11.69 -3.31
C ASN A 170 -2.35 -10.19 -2.95
N LEU A 171 -3.25 -9.44 -3.57
CA LEU A 171 -3.38 -8.01 -3.27
C LEU A 171 -4.83 -7.60 -3.07
N THR A 172 -5.02 -6.66 -2.16
CA THR A 172 -6.21 -5.80 -2.11
C THR A 172 -5.76 -4.39 -2.42
N PHE A 173 -6.01 -3.92 -3.64
CA PHE A 173 -5.75 -2.54 -4.00
C PHE A 173 -6.93 -1.65 -3.57
N THR A 174 -6.61 -0.46 -3.06
CA THR A 174 -7.57 0.58 -2.70
C THR A 174 -7.01 1.95 -3.07
N ASP A 175 -7.83 2.80 -3.69
CA ASP A 175 -7.52 4.22 -3.79
C ASP A 175 -7.59 4.86 -2.39
N THR A 176 -6.82 5.92 -2.19
CA THR A 176 -6.70 6.61 -0.89
C THR A 176 -7.96 7.41 -0.54
N ASP A 177 -8.87 7.61 -1.48
CA ASP A 177 -10.19 8.24 -1.29
C ASP A 177 -11.33 7.22 -1.06
N VAL A 178 -10.96 5.99 -0.65
CA VAL A 178 -11.87 4.96 -0.17
C VAL A 178 -11.82 4.87 1.35
N MET A 179 -12.94 5.10 2.02
CA MET A 179 -13.07 4.96 3.47
C MET A 179 -13.37 3.51 3.84
N TRP A 180 -12.56 2.94 4.73
CA TRP A 180 -12.69 1.57 5.21
C TRP A 180 -13.53 1.52 6.49
N LEU A 181 -14.84 1.36 6.34
CA LEU A 181 -15.80 1.38 7.44
C LEU A 181 -15.96 0.02 8.14
N ARG A 182 -15.73 -1.08 7.41
CA ARG A 182 -15.62 -2.43 7.97
C ARG A 182 -14.52 -3.22 7.27
N SER A 183 -14.02 -4.26 7.94
CA SER A 183 -13.12 -5.21 7.28
C SER A 183 -13.82 -5.82 6.07
N PRO A 184 -13.22 -5.77 4.85
CA PRO A 184 -13.82 -6.36 3.66
C PRO A 184 -13.61 -7.87 3.59
N PHE A 185 -12.63 -8.43 4.31
CA PHE A 185 -12.27 -9.85 4.21
C PHE A 185 -13.39 -10.84 4.53
N PRO A 186 -14.34 -10.57 5.45
CA PRO A 186 -15.52 -11.41 5.62
C PRO A 186 -16.48 -11.41 4.42
N ARG A 187 -16.42 -10.38 3.56
CA ARG A 187 -17.26 -10.23 2.35
C ARG A 187 -16.54 -10.66 1.07
N LEU A 188 -15.21 -10.55 1.06
CA LEU A 188 -14.38 -11.11 -0.01
C LEU A 188 -14.43 -12.65 0.07
N SER A 189 -14.52 -13.32 -1.08
CA SER A 189 -14.58 -14.79 -1.19
C SER A 189 -13.58 -15.49 -0.26
N TYR A 190 -14.12 -16.02 0.84
CA TYR A 190 -13.37 -16.71 1.88
C TYR A 190 -12.92 -18.11 1.45
N ASN A 191 -13.63 -18.68 0.47
CA ASN A 191 -13.42 -20.04 -0.03
C ASN A 191 -12.45 -20.12 -1.20
N GLU A 192 -11.71 -19.04 -1.50
CA GLU A 192 -10.68 -19.03 -2.53
C GLU A 192 -11.20 -19.37 -3.95
N SER A 193 -12.51 -19.29 -4.21
CA SER A 193 -13.05 -19.70 -5.52
C SER A 193 -12.94 -18.61 -6.59
N LEU A 194 -12.75 -17.36 -6.18
CA LEU A 194 -12.66 -16.21 -7.08
C LEU A 194 -11.19 -15.81 -7.29
N ASP A 195 -10.84 -15.58 -8.55
CA ASP A 195 -9.52 -15.09 -8.97
C ASP A 195 -9.41 -13.57 -8.72
N MET A 196 -10.52 -12.85 -8.91
CA MET A 196 -10.60 -11.39 -8.78
C MET A 196 -11.97 -10.96 -8.27
N GLN A 197 -12.01 -9.94 -7.43
CA GLN A 197 -13.22 -9.25 -7.00
C GLN A 197 -13.02 -7.76 -7.15
N ILE A 198 -13.90 -7.05 -7.87
CA ILE A 198 -13.72 -5.64 -8.22
C ILE A 198 -14.98 -4.83 -7.96
N SER A 199 -14.79 -3.60 -7.47
CA SER A 199 -15.87 -2.63 -7.28
C SER A 199 -16.52 -2.19 -8.59
N VAL A 200 -17.74 -1.68 -8.50
CA VAL A 200 -18.48 -1.12 -9.64
C VAL A 200 -19.09 0.21 -9.25
N ASP A 201 -19.21 1.14 -10.20
CA ASP A 201 -19.84 2.44 -9.96
C ASP A 201 -21.37 2.32 -9.86
N SER A 202 -21.97 1.30 -10.48
CA SER A 202 -23.40 1.04 -10.37
C SER A 202 -23.76 -0.42 -10.65
N ILE A 203 -24.78 -0.92 -9.94
CA ILE A 203 -25.44 -2.20 -10.24
C ILE A 203 -26.71 -1.92 -11.05
N GLY A 204 -26.81 -2.52 -12.23
CA GLY A 204 -28.10 -2.63 -12.94
C GLY A 204 -28.27 -1.75 -14.18
N LEU A 205 -27.19 -1.18 -14.73
CA LEU A 205 -27.27 -0.57 -16.05
C LEU A 205 -27.30 -1.64 -17.15
N VAL A 206 -28.22 -1.45 -18.11
CA VAL A 206 -28.27 -2.20 -19.37
C VAL A 206 -26.99 -1.86 -20.14
N GLY A 207 -26.02 -2.79 -20.16
CA GLY A 207 -24.68 -2.53 -20.73
C GLY A 207 -23.51 -3.14 -19.97
N GLY A 208 -23.76 -3.86 -18.87
CA GLY A 208 -22.74 -4.59 -18.11
C GLY A 208 -22.25 -3.81 -16.90
N HIS A 209 -21.30 -4.41 -16.17
CA HIS A 209 -20.74 -3.82 -14.96
C HIS A 209 -19.85 -2.62 -15.30
N LEU A 210 -20.15 -1.43 -14.75
CA LEU A 210 -19.25 -0.27 -14.78
C LEU A 210 -18.13 -0.48 -13.76
N ILE A 211 -17.16 -1.32 -14.10
CA ILE A 211 -16.06 -1.66 -13.20
C ILE A 211 -15.32 -0.39 -12.74
N ASN A 212 -14.95 -0.39 -11.46
CA ASN A 212 -14.23 0.69 -10.82
C ASN A 212 -12.92 0.12 -10.23
N THR A 213 -11.80 0.76 -10.57
CA THR A 213 -10.46 0.34 -10.17
C THR A 213 -9.97 0.96 -8.86
N GLY A 214 -10.85 1.63 -8.12
CA GLY A 214 -10.53 2.18 -6.81
C GLY A 214 -10.62 1.18 -5.67
N PHE A 215 -11.24 0.02 -5.87
CA PHE A 215 -11.13 -1.10 -4.93
C PHE A 215 -11.23 -2.44 -5.64
N TYR A 216 -10.24 -3.31 -5.43
CA TYR A 216 -10.30 -4.70 -5.88
C TYR A 216 -9.38 -5.63 -5.10
N HIS A 217 -9.78 -6.88 -4.99
CA HIS A 217 -9.01 -7.98 -4.43
C HIS A 217 -8.65 -8.98 -5.53
N VAL A 218 -7.37 -9.33 -5.67
CA VAL A 218 -6.85 -10.20 -6.72
C VAL A 218 -5.93 -11.24 -6.11
N ARG A 219 -6.16 -12.50 -6.50
CA ARG A 219 -5.25 -13.58 -6.14
C ARG A 219 -4.10 -13.67 -7.13
N SER A 220 -2.89 -13.93 -6.66
CA SER A 220 -1.78 -14.29 -7.54
C SER A 220 -2.00 -15.69 -8.11
N ASN A 221 -2.14 -15.77 -9.43
CA ASN A 221 -2.08 -17.00 -10.20
C ASN A 221 -1.80 -16.68 -11.69
N ASN A 222 -1.55 -17.71 -12.49
CA ASN A 222 -1.21 -17.53 -13.90
C ASN A 222 -2.26 -16.76 -14.70
N LYS A 223 -3.55 -16.87 -14.35
CA LYS A 223 -4.63 -16.17 -15.06
C LYS A 223 -4.62 -14.68 -14.76
N THR A 224 -4.53 -14.32 -13.48
CA THR A 224 -4.53 -12.91 -13.06
C THR A 224 -3.25 -12.19 -13.48
N ILE A 225 -2.09 -12.86 -13.41
CA ILE A 225 -0.84 -12.34 -13.97
C ILE A 225 -0.98 -12.10 -15.47
N SER A 226 -1.56 -13.05 -16.22
CA SER A 226 -1.80 -12.88 -17.66
C SER A 226 -2.77 -11.72 -17.98
N LEU A 227 -3.80 -11.52 -17.15
CA LEU A 227 -4.71 -10.38 -17.26
C LEU A 227 -3.96 -9.06 -17.08
N PHE A 228 -3.20 -8.94 -15.98
CA PHE A 228 -2.48 -7.70 -15.66
C PHE A 228 -1.38 -7.40 -16.67
N GLN A 229 -0.67 -8.42 -17.18
CA GLN A 229 0.29 -8.27 -18.27
C GLN A 229 -0.40 -7.72 -19.53
N LYS A 230 -1.49 -8.36 -19.98
CA LYS A 230 -2.23 -7.90 -21.15
C LYS A 230 -2.76 -6.49 -20.95
N TRP A 231 -3.28 -6.20 -19.75
CA TRP A 231 -3.80 -4.90 -19.39
C TRP A 231 -2.74 -3.82 -19.50
N TYR A 232 -1.56 -4.04 -18.91
CA TYR A 232 -0.43 -3.10 -18.99
C TYR A 232 0.12 -2.94 -20.41
N ASP A 233 0.19 -4.02 -21.20
CA ASP A 233 0.67 -3.97 -22.59
C ASP A 233 -0.26 -3.15 -23.49
N MET A 234 -1.56 -3.14 -23.20
CA MET A 234 -2.55 -2.36 -23.95
C MET A 234 -2.34 -0.85 -23.82
N ARG A 235 -1.58 -0.34 -22.84
CA ARG A 235 -1.24 1.09 -22.74
C ARG A 235 -0.66 1.65 -24.05
N LEU A 236 0.11 0.84 -24.78
CA LEU A 236 0.75 1.23 -26.04
C LEU A 236 -0.23 1.35 -27.22
N LYS A 237 -1.45 0.85 -27.06
CA LYS A 237 -2.48 0.78 -28.11
C LYS A 237 -3.77 1.53 -27.74
N SER A 238 -3.82 2.12 -26.55
CA SER A 238 -5.02 2.72 -25.96
C SER A 238 -4.82 4.20 -25.67
N THR A 239 -4.38 4.95 -26.68
CA THR A 239 -4.12 6.39 -26.57
C THR A 239 -5.34 7.15 -26.03
N GLY A 240 -5.15 7.91 -24.94
CA GLY A 240 -6.19 8.72 -24.31
C GLY A 240 -7.16 7.96 -23.40
N MET A 241 -7.02 6.63 -23.30
CA MET A 241 -7.80 5.82 -22.35
C MET A 241 -7.00 5.63 -21.06
N LYS A 242 -7.68 5.74 -19.92
CA LYS A 242 -7.13 5.29 -18.65
C LYS A 242 -7.22 3.76 -18.54
N GLU A 243 -6.43 3.19 -17.66
CA GLU A 243 -6.37 1.78 -17.31
C GLU A 243 -7.76 1.16 -17.04
N GLN A 244 -8.65 1.83 -16.29
CA GLN A 244 -10.00 1.32 -16.04
C GLN A 244 -10.81 1.10 -17.32
N ASP A 245 -10.72 2.01 -18.29
CA ASP A 245 -11.45 1.90 -19.55
C ASP A 245 -10.92 0.72 -20.37
N VAL A 246 -9.60 0.50 -20.33
CA VAL A 246 -8.95 -0.63 -20.99
C VAL A 246 -9.33 -1.95 -20.31
N LEU A 247 -9.38 -2.00 -18.99
CA LEU A 247 -9.81 -3.20 -18.26
C LEU A 247 -11.26 -3.56 -18.61
N LYS A 248 -12.13 -2.55 -18.71
CA LYS A 248 -13.51 -2.72 -19.16
C LYS A 248 -13.55 -3.28 -20.58
N SER A 249 -12.74 -2.74 -21.50
CA SER A 249 -12.65 -3.26 -22.86
C SER A 249 -12.18 -4.73 -22.90
N LEU A 250 -11.23 -5.12 -22.04
CA LEU A 250 -10.80 -6.52 -21.91
C LEU A 250 -11.92 -7.42 -21.36
N LEU A 251 -12.70 -6.94 -20.39
CA LEU A 251 -13.89 -7.65 -19.90
C LEU A 251 -14.93 -7.83 -21.02
N ASP A 252 -15.31 -6.74 -21.69
CA ASP A 252 -16.37 -6.71 -22.70
C ASP A 252 -16.00 -7.52 -23.96
N SER A 253 -14.70 -7.62 -24.28
CA SER A 253 -14.21 -8.45 -25.39
C SER A 253 -14.19 -9.96 -25.08
N GLY A 254 -14.51 -10.36 -23.83
CA GLY A 254 -14.49 -11.76 -23.39
C GLY A 254 -13.10 -12.29 -23.06
N PHE A 255 -12.07 -11.44 -22.99
CA PHE A 255 -10.71 -11.86 -22.63
C PHE A 255 -10.65 -12.51 -21.23
N PHE A 256 -11.48 -12.04 -20.30
CA PHE A 256 -11.62 -12.65 -18.97
C PHE A 256 -12.09 -14.11 -19.06
N ASN A 257 -13.08 -14.38 -19.92
CA ASN A 257 -13.58 -15.73 -20.17
C ASN A 257 -12.53 -16.59 -20.88
N GLN A 258 -11.75 -16.02 -21.79
CA GLN A 258 -10.65 -16.71 -22.47
C GLN A 258 -9.59 -17.19 -21.48
N LEU A 259 -9.30 -16.40 -20.45
CA LEU A 259 -8.39 -16.79 -19.35
C LEU A 259 -9.04 -17.76 -18.35
N GLY A 260 -10.35 -17.98 -18.44
CA GLY A 260 -11.12 -18.76 -17.47
C GLY A 260 -11.12 -18.14 -16.07
N LEU A 261 -11.14 -16.81 -15.99
CA LEU A 261 -11.16 -16.08 -14.72
C LEU A 261 -12.52 -16.19 -14.04
N ASN A 262 -12.51 -16.55 -12.75
CA ASN A 262 -13.68 -16.43 -11.89
C ASN A 262 -13.68 -15.03 -11.24
N VAL A 263 -14.55 -14.14 -11.72
CA VAL A 263 -14.60 -12.75 -11.25
C VAL A 263 -15.90 -12.46 -10.50
N GLY A 264 -15.77 -11.88 -9.30
CA GLY A 264 -16.87 -11.31 -8.55
C GLY A 264 -16.97 -9.80 -8.74
N PHE A 265 -18.18 -9.27 -8.85
CA PHE A 265 -18.44 -7.83 -8.85
C PHE A 265 -19.00 -7.44 -7.49
N LEU A 266 -18.31 -6.51 -6.82
CA LEU A 266 -18.65 -6.10 -5.46
C LEU A 266 -19.88 -5.20 -5.48
N ASN A 267 -20.90 -5.56 -4.71
CA ASN A 267 -22.18 -4.88 -4.70
C ASN A 267 -22.06 -3.50 -4.04
N THR A 268 -22.55 -2.44 -4.70
CA THR A 268 -22.59 -1.05 -4.20
C THR A 268 -23.34 -0.88 -2.87
N THR A 269 -24.19 -1.83 -2.49
CA THR A 269 -24.81 -1.87 -1.15
C THR A 269 -23.76 -2.01 -0.04
N GLU A 270 -22.70 -2.79 -0.28
CA GLU A 270 -21.62 -3.04 0.69
C GLU A 270 -20.37 -2.23 0.34
N PHE A 271 -20.03 -2.14 -0.94
CA PHE A 271 -18.89 -1.37 -1.45
C PHE A 271 -19.42 -0.10 -2.11
N SER A 272 -19.94 0.79 -1.26
CA SER A 272 -20.62 2.03 -1.64
C SER A 272 -19.67 3.02 -2.30
N GLY A 273 -20.23 3.97 -3.05
CA GLY A 273 -19.52 5.15 -3.48
C GLY A 273 -20.47 6.25 -3.93
N PHE A 274 -19.99 7.47 -4.11
CA PHE A 274 -20.84 8.63 -4.43
C PHE A 274 -21.55 8.51 -5.79
N CYS A 275 -21.08 7.64 -6.70
CA CYS A 275 -21.84 7.30 -7.92
C CYS A 275 -23.17 6.59 -7.59
N GLN A 276 -23.20 5.77 -6.54
CA GLN A 276 -24.39 5.06 -6.06
C GLN A 276 -24.24 4.77 -4.56
N ASP A 277 -24.74 5.68 -3.73
CA ASP A 277 -24.70 5.51 -2.28
C ASP A 277 -25.60 4.36 -1.80
N SER A 278 -25.07 3.56 -0.88
CA SER A 278 -25.87 2.62 -0.12
C SER A 278 -26.72 3.33 0.92
N HIS A 279 -28.00 2.96 1.00
CA HIS A 279 -28.93 3.50 2.00
C HIS A 279 -28.90 2.76 3.35
N ASP A 280 -28.13 1.67 3.45
CA ASP A 280 -28.03 0.86 4.67
C ASP A 280 -26.61 0.90 5.23
N MET A 281 -26.37 1.84 6.16
CA MET A 281 -25.10 1.97 6.87
C MET A 281 -24.71 0.69 7.63
N GLY A 282 -25.66 -0.20 7.94
CA GLY A 282 -25.43 -1.46 8.63
C GLY A 282 -24.69 -2.51 7.82
N VAL A 283 -24.64 -2.38 6.50
CA VAL A 283 -23.95 -3.33 5.61
C VAL A 283 -22.80 -2.71 4.84
N VAL A 284 -22.67 -1.37 4.82
CA VAL A 284 -21.55 -0.67 4.17
C VAL A 284 -20.21 -1.10 4.76
N THR A 285 -19.33 -1.56 3.89
CA THR A 285 -17.96 -2.00 4.17
C THR A 285 -16.97 -0.92 3.77
N THR A 286 -17.13 -0.34 2.57
CA THR A 286 -16.31 0.79 2.11
C THR A 286 -17.18 1.89 1.50
N VAL A 287 -16.68 3.12 1.50
CA VAL A 287 -17.26 4.26 0.76
C VAL A 287 -16.18 4.90 -0.10
N HIS A 288 -16.32 4.85 -1.43
CA HIS A 288 -15.40 5.49 -2.38
C HIS A 288 -15.94 6.86 -2.81
N ALA A 289 -15.11 7.91 -2.78
CA ALA A 289 -15.40 9.17 -3.46
C ALA A 289 -15.26 9.08 -5.01
N ASN A 290 -15.82 8.03 -5.61
CA ASN A 290 -16.00 7.94 -7.06
C ASN A 290 -16.99 9.03 -7.54
N CYS A 291 -17.09 9.28 -8.84
CA CYS A 291 -17.90 10.40 -9.37
C CYS A 291 -17.53 11.78 -8.77
N CYS A 292 -16.26 12.01 -8.45
CA CYS A 292 -15.74 13.26 -7.93
C CYS A 292 -14.42 13.63 -8.60
N ARG A 293 -14.24 14.90 -8.99
CA ARG A 293 -13.10 15.33 -9.83
C ARG A 293 -11.88 15.81 -9.07
N HIS A 294 -12.07 16.58 -8.01
CA HIS A 294 -11.01 17.36 -7.36
C HIS A 294 -10.77 16.89 -5.93
N ILE A 295 -9.50 16.89 -5.50
CA ILE A 295 -9.12 16.37 -4.18
C ILE A 295 -9.79 17.15 -3.04
N LEU A 296 -9.94 18.47 -3.17
CA LEU A 296 -10.59 19.32 -2.16
C LEU A 296 -12.06 18.93 -1.94
N ALA A 297 -12.77 18.67 -3.04
CA ALA A 297 -14.15 18.20 -2.99
C ALA A 297 -14.25 16.83 -2.31
N LYS A 298 -13.34 15.91 -2.66
CA LYS A 298 -13.25 14.58 -2.03
C LYS A 298 -13.01 14.71 -0.52
N ILE A 299 -12.05 15.54 -0.10
CA ILE A 299 -11.73 15.75 1.33
C ILE A 299 -12.95 16.28 2.09
N SER A 300 -13.66 17.27 1.53
CA SER A 300 -14.85 17.85 2.15
C SER A 300 -15.92 16.79 2.38
N ASP A 301 -16.31 16.07 1.33
CA ASP A 301 -17.43 15.13 1.42
C ASP A 301 -17.05 13.85 2.18
N LEU A 302 -15.82 13.36 2.07
CA LEU A 302 -15.35 12.21 2.87
C LEU A 302 -15.22 12.54 4.37
N THR A 303 -14.93 13.81 4.71
CA THR A 303 -15.00 14.27 6.12
C THR A 303 -16.43 14.13 6.67
N LEU A 304 -17.44 14.42 5.85
CA LEU A 304 -18.85 14.23 6.22
C LEU A 304 -19.21 12.75 6.33
N VAL A 305 -18.74 11.90 5.40
CA VAL A 305 -18.91 10.44 5.47
C VAL A 305 -18.39 9.89 6.80
N LEU A 306 -17.16 10.24 7.19
CA LEU A 306 -16.60 9.78 8.48
C LEU A 306 -17.38 10.31 9.68
N ARG A 307 -17.88 11.55 9.62
CA ARG A 307 -18.74 12.11 10.69
C ARG A 307 -20.03 11.31 10.83
N ASP A 308 -20.68 10.99 9.72
CA ASP A 308 -21.94 10.27 9.73
C ASP A 308 -21.75 8.81 10.13
N TRP A 309 -20.66 8.17 9.68
CA TRP A 309 -20.24 6.85 10.15
C TRP A 309 -20.05 6.80 11.68
N LYS A 310 -19.35 7.78 12.26
CA LYS A 310 -19.16 7.85 13.72
C LYS A 310 -20.49 7.97 14.47
N ARG A 311 -21.45 8.74 13.94
CA ARG A 311 -22.81 8.86 14.51
C ARG A 311 -23.58 7.55 14.42
N TYR A 312 -23.50 6.87 13.27
CA TYR A 312 -24.08 5.54 13.10
C TYR A 312 -23.46 4.56 14.10
N LYS A 313 -22.13 4.44 14.17
CA LYS A 313 -21.43 3.52 15.08
C LYS A 313 -21.79 3.77 16.56
N ALA A 314 -22.03 5.02 16.95
CA ALA A 314 -22.43 5.37 18.31
C ALA A 314 -23.89 5.00 18.64
N SER A 315 -24.79 5.05 17.66
CA SER A 315 -26.24 4.92 17.89
C SER A 315 -26.86 3.63 17.34
N HIS A 316 -26.20 3.00 16.37
CA HIS A 316 -26.69 1.94 15.48
C HIS A 316 -28.01 2.30 14.76
N VAL A 317 -28.36 3.58 14.70
CA VAL A 317 -29.54 4.08 13.98
C VAL A 317 -29.14 4.34 12.54
N ASN A 318 -29.72 3.59 11.61
CA ASN A 318 -29.51 3.82 10.19
C ASN A 318 -30.02 5.24 9.82
N SER A 319 -29.17 6.00 9.13
CA SER A 319 -29.46 7.37 8.70
C SER A 319 -28.95 7.59 7.29
N ASN A 320 -29.38 8.66 6.63
CA ASN A 320 -28.85 9.00 5.32
C ASN A 320 -27.44 9.60 5.46
N TRP A 321 -26.57 9.26 4.51
CA TRP A 321 -25.31 9.98 4.32
C TRP A 321 -25.59 11.46 4.05
N SER A 322 -24.71 12.33 4.55
CA SER A 322 -24.70 13.73 4.14
C SER A 322 -24.54 13.80 2.61
N PRO A 323 -25.21 14.74 1.93
CA PRO A 323 -25.06 14.87 0.48
C PRO A 323 -23.63 15.23 0.09
N HIS A 324 -23.12 14.61 -0.98
CA HIS A 324 -21.78 14.86 -1.54
C HIS A 324 -21.76 16.12 -2.41
N VAL A 325 -22.05 17.27 -1.78
CA VAL A 325 -22.29 18.55 -2.48
C VAL A 325 -21.05 19.04 -3.22
N GLU A 326 -19.88 18.97 -2.58
CA GLU A 326 -18.66 19.51 -3.15
C GLU A 326 -18.18 18.66 -4.32
N CYS A 327 -18.33 17.34 -4.23
CA CYS A 327 -18.09 16.43 -5.34
C CYS A 327 -19.04 16.68 -6.50
N GLY A 328 -20.33 16.92 -6.24
CA GLY A 328 -21.27 17.35 -7.28
C GLY A 328 -20.84 18.65 -7.97
N ARG A 329 -20.42 19.65 -7.19
CA ARG A 329 -19.93 20.95 -7.72
C ARG A 329 -18.64 20.85 -8.51
N SER A 330 -17.77 19.90 -8.17
CA SER A 330 -16.48 19.70 -8.86
C SER A 330 -16.62 19.44 -10.37
N TRP A 331 -17.77 18.93 -10.82
CA TRP A 331 -18.06 18.73 -12.25
C TRP A 331 -18.32 20.03 -13.01
N SER A 332 -18.77 21.08 -12.33
CA SER A 332 -19.03 22.40 -12.91
C SER A 332 -17.89 23.40 -12.72
N ASP A 333 -16.84 23.04 -11.99
CA ASP A 333 -15.71 23.93 -11.75
C ASP A 333 -14.74 23.93 -12.96
N THR A 334 -14.88 24.95 -13.81
CA THR A 334 -14.03 25.14 -15.00
C THR A 334 -12.74 25.92 -14.71
N HIS A 335 -12.59 26.48 -13.51
CA HIS A 335 -11.46 27.34 -13.14
C HIS A 335 -10.62 26.75 -11.99
N TYR A 336 -10.87 25.48 -11.65
CA TYR A 336 -10.10 24.77 -10.63
C TYR A 336 -8.60 24.76 -10.94
N ILE A 337 -7.81 25.19 -9.95
CA ILE A 337 -6.34 25.11 -10.00
C ILE A 337 -5.93 23.88 -9.18
N PRO A 338 -5.33 22.86 -9.81
CA PRO A 338 -4.93 21.64 -9.12
C PRO A 338 -3.85 21.91 -8.10
N LYS A 339 -3.84 21.12 -7.01
CA LYS A 339 -2.78 21.19 -6.02
C LYS A 339 -1.43 20.84 -6.66
N LEU A 340 -0.37 21.54 -6.27
CA LEU A 340 1.00 21.26 -6.70
C LEU A 340 1.68 20.17 -5.87
#